data_AF-A0A945EHB0-F1
#
_entry.id   AF-A0A945EHB0-F1
#
_cell.length_a   1.000
_cell.length_b   1.000
_cell.length_c   1.000
_cell.angle_alpha   90.00
_cell.angle_beta   90.00
_cell.angle_gamma   90.00
#
_symmetry.space_group_name_H-M   'P 1'
#
loop_
_entity.id
_entity.type
_entity.pdbx_description
1 polymer ?
#
loop_
_entity_poly.entity_id
_entity_poly.type
_entity_poly.pdbx_seq_one_letter_code
_entity_poly.pdbx_strand_id
1 'polypeptide(L)' 'MIQHLEEKFKNTLAHLDEKPSEQKMFNQFLALYPAEWKLLKVTFSKFNRSKQFGKTIPLPRPEQQLRKQIRTWLKSQVLK' A
#
# COMPACT_ATOMS: atom_id res chain seq x y z
N MET A 1 4.75 -1.54 10.46
CA MET A 1 5.33 -0.71 9.38
C MET A 1 5.88 -1.67 8.34
N ILE A 2 5.49 -1.57 7.07
CA ILE A 2 6.06 -2.44 6.03
C ILE A 2 7.51 -2.02 5.83
N GLN A 3 8.44 -2.94 6.08
CA GLN A 3 9.86 -2.71 5.82
C GLN A 3 10.11 -2.82 4.32
N HIS A 4 11.00 -1.97 3.79
CA HIS A 4 11.44 -1.99 2.39
C HIS A 4 10.30 -1.81 1.36
N LEU A 5 9.29 -0.99 1.70
CA LEU A 5 8.12 -0.77 0.83
C LEU A 5 8.52 -0.29 -0.58
N GLU A 6 9.50 0.60 -0.68
CA GLU A 6 9.99 1.12 -1.97
C GLU A 6 10.62 0.02 -2.83
N GLU A 7 11.40 -0.89 -2.24
CA GLU A 7 12.00 -2.02 -2.97
C GLU A 7 10.93 -2.97 -3.46
N LYS A 8 9.88 -3.21 -2.66
CA LYS A 8 8.74 -4.02 -3.08
C LYS A 8 7.98 -3.37 -4.24
N PHE A 9 7.82 -2.03 -4.25
CA PHE A 9 7.25 -1.32 -5.38
C PHE A 9 8.13 -1.38 -6.62
N LYS A 10 9.45 -1.23 -6.49
CA LYS A 10 10.40 -1.44 -7.60
C LYS A 10 10.30 -2.84 -8.18
N ASN A 11 10.26 -3.86 -7.32
CA ASN A 11 10.15 -5.24 -7.78
C ASN A 11 8.80 -5.50 -8.46
N THR A 12 7.71 -4.97 -7.89
CA THR A 12 6.38 -5.05 -8.50
C THR A 12 6.36 -4.38 -9.87
N LEU A 13 7.03 -3.23 -10.01
CA LEU A 13 7.17 -2.51 -11.27
C LEU A 13 8.03 -3.30 -12.28
N ALA A 14 9.11 -3.92 -11.84
CA ALA A 14 9.98 -4.75 -12.68
C ALA A 14 9.26 -5.99 -13.23
N HIS A 15 8.28 -6.52 -12.49
CA HIS A 15 7.40 -7.60 -12.93
C HIS A 15 6.22 -7.12 -13.80
N LEU A 16 6.07 -5.81 -14.00
CA LEU A 16 5.01 -5.23 -14.82
C LEU A 16 5.56 -4.93 -16.23
N ASP A 17 5.13 -5.70 -17.21
CA ASP A 17 5.55 -5.54 -18.62
C ASP A 17 4.87 -4.33 -19.30
N GLU A 18 3.76 -3.85 -18.72
CA GLU A 18 2.94 -2.76 -19.24
C GLU A 18 3.11 -1.44 -18.47
N LYS A 19 2.59 -0.34 -19.06
CA LYS A 19 2.54 0.98 -18.40
C LYS A 19 2.03 0.87 -16.96
N PRO A 20 2.80 1.34 -15.96
CA PRO A 20 2.43 1.21 -14.57
C PRO A 20 1.28 2.15 -14.22
N SER A 21 0.11 1.57 -13.98
CA SER A 21 -1.06 2.27 -13.45
C SER A 21 -1.28 1.93 -11.99
N GLU A 22 -1.97 2.80 -11.25
CA GLU A 22 -2.28 2.58 -9.83
C GLU A 22 -2.98 1.24 -9.60
N GLN A 23 -3.97 0.91 -10.44
CA GLN A 23 -4.73 -0.34 -10.33
C GLN A 23 -3.89 -1.57 -10.67
N LYS A 24 -3.10 -1.51 -11.76
CA LYS A 24 -2.26 -2.65 -12.15
C LYS A 24 -1.17 -2.93 -11.11
N MET A 25 -0.49 -1.88 -10.65
CA MET A 25 0.50 -2.00 -9.57
C MET A 25 -0.11 -2.52 -8.28
N PHE A 26 -1.30 -2.05 -7.91
CA PHE A 26 -1.99 -2.53 -6.72
C PHE A 26 -2.31 -4.02 -6.83
N ASN A 27 -2.91 -4.46 -7.94
CA ASN A 27 -3.25 -5.87 -8.15
C ASN A 27 -2.00 -6.76 -8.18
N GLN A 28 -0.94 -6.32 -8.87
CA GLN A 28 0.33 -7.05 -8.92
C GLN A 28 0.99 -7.13 -7.53
N PHE A 29 0.95 -6.04 -6.76
CA PHE A 29 1.47 -6.03 -5.39
C PHE A 29 0.72 -7.02 -4.49
N LEU A 30 -0.61 -7.12 -4.64
CA LEU A 30 -1.40 -8.11 -3.90
C LEU A 30 -1.02 -9.55 -4.27
N ALA A 31 -0.72 -9.80 -5.55
CA ALA A 31 -0.29 -11.11 -6.03
C ALA A 31 1.11 -11.48 -5.50
N LEU A 32 2.07 -10.55 -5.53
CA LEU A 32 3.45 -10.78 -5.11
C LEU A 32 3.63 -10.77 -3.58
N TYR A 33 2.86 -9.93 -2.87
CA TYR A 33 3.04 -9.69 -1.43
C TYR A 33 1.74 -9.87 -0.60
N PRO A 34 1.10 -11.04 -0.65
CA PRO A 34 -0.13 -11.30 0.12
C PRO A 34 0.09 -11.24 1.64
N ALA A 35 1.28 -11.61 2.12
CA ALA A 35 1.64 -11.54 3.54
C ALA A 35 1.68 -10.08 4.03
N GLU A 36 2.26 -9.17 3.24
CA GLU A 36 2.32 -7.74 3.57
C GLU A 36 0.94 -7.11 3.55
N TRP A 37 0.12 -7.49 2.57
CA TRP A 37 -1.28 -7.07 2.53
C TRP A 37 -2.06 -7.53 3.76
N LYS A 38 -1.87 -8.78 4.19
CA LYS A 38 -2.47 -9.30 5.42
C LYS A 38 -1.99 -8.51 6.64
N LEU A 39 -0.70 -8.21 6.74
CA LEU A 39 -0.14 -7.42 7.83
C LEU A 39 -0.73 -6.00 7.89
N LEU A 40 -0.88 -5.34 6.75
CA LEU A 40 -1.56 -4.04 6.62
C LEU A 40 -2.98 -4.10 7.18
N LYS A 41 -3.77 -5.09 6.75
CA LYS A 41 -5.16 -5.29 7.22
C LYS A 41 -5.22 -5.57 8.72
N VAL A 42 -4.33 -6.42 9.23
CA VAL A 42 -4.26 -6.74 10.67
C VAL A 42 -3.89 -5.50 11.48
N THR A 43 -2.92 -4.72 11.01
CA THR A 43 -2.49 -3.48 11.69
C THR A 43 -3.63 -2.46 11.73
N PHE A 44 -4.35 -2.29 10.62
CA PHE A 44 -5.53 -1.44 10.55
C PHE A 44 -6.64 -1.91 11.49
N SER A 45 -6.91 -3.22 11.53
CA SER A 45 -7.91 -3.80 12.44
C SER A 45 -7.54 -3.60 13.92
N LYS A 46 -6.28 -3.85 14.29
CA LYS A 46 -5.76 -3.58 15.64
C LYS A 46 -5.89 -2.10 16.01
N PHE A 47 -5.53 -1.20 15.09
CA PHE A 47 -5.68 0.24 15.29
C PHE A 47 -7.14 0.63 15.51
N ASN A 48 -8.07 0.13 14.69
CA ASN A 48 -9.50 0.38 14.84
C ASN A 48 -10.06 -0.15 16.17
N ARG A 49 -9.61 -1.33 16.61
CA ARG A 49 -10.02 -1.90 17.91
C ARG A 49 -9.51 -1.08 19.09
N SER A 50 -8.35 -0.43 18.95
CA SER A 50 -7.74 0.40 20.00
C SER A 50 -8.31 1.83 20.08
N LYS A 51 -9.27 2.20 19.22
CA LYS A 51 -9.83 3.55 19.21
C LYS A 51 -10.77 3.78 20.39
N GLN A 52 -10.57 4.88 21.10
CA GLN A 52 -11.59 5.40 22.00
C GLN A 52 -12.68 6.11 21.19
N PHE A 53 -13.93 5.72 21.42
CA PHE A 53 -15.12 6.32 20.81
C PHE A 53 -15.14 7.82 21.10
N GLY A 54 -15.31 8.65 20.07
CA GLY A 54 -15.40 10.12 20.20
C GLY A 54 -14.09 10.92 20.19
N LYS A 55 -12.91 10.30 20.32
CA LYS A 55 -11.61 11.04 20.35
C LYS A 55 -10.64 10.70 19.23
N THR A 56 -10.97 9.76 18.33
CA THR A 56 -9.98 9.22 17.39
C THR A 56 -10.28 9.55 15.92
N ILE A 57 -9.37 10.29 15.26
CA ILE A 57 -9.39 10.56 13.82
C ILE A 57 -9.32 9.23 13.05
N PRO A 58 -10.31 8.85 12.22
CA PRO A 58 -10.34 7.56 11.52
C PRO A 58 -9.09 7.37 10.64
N LEU A 59 -8.44 6.20 10.72
CA LEU A 59 -7.38 5.87 9.76
C LEU A 59 -8.05 5.62 8.40
N PRO A 60 -7.47 6.05 7.27
CA PRO A 60 -7.92 5.61 5.96
C PRO A 60 -7.85 4.09 5.84
N ARG A 61 -8.78 3.51 5.08
CA ARG A 61 -8.79 2.07 4.78
C ARG A 61 -7.43 1.64 4.21
N PRO A 62 -6.96 0.41 4.51
CA PRO A 62 -5.64 -0.06 4.08
C PRO A 62 -5.47 -0.05 2.55
N GLU A 63 -6.57 -0.24 1.82
CA GLU A 63 -6.60 -0.12 0.36
C GLU A 63 -6.32 1.30 -0.13
N GLN A 64 -6.98 2.30 0.47
CA GLN A 64 -6.80 3.71 0.13
C GLN A 64 -5.40 4.18 0.50
N GLN A 65 -4.88 3.70 1.64
CA GLN A 65 -3.52 3.99 2.07
C GLN A 65 -2.49 3.43 1.09
N LEU A 66 -2.62 2.16 0.69
CA LEU A 66 -1.69 1.50 -0.22
C LEU A 66 -1.74 2.13 -1.62
N ARG A 67 -2.93 2.42 -2.14
CA ARG A 67 -3.10 3.14 -3.41
C ARG A 67 -2.46 4.52 -3.39
N LYS A 68 -2.66 5.29 -2.30
CA LYS A 68 -2.02 6.60 -2.13
C LYS A 68 -0.49 6.48 -2.14
N GLN A 69 0.07 5.48 -1.45
CA GLN A 69 1.51 5.24 -1.43
C GLN A 69 2.05 4.88 -2.83
N ILE A 70 1.37 3.98 -3.54
CA ILE A 70 1.69 3.62 -4.94
C ILE A 70 1.68 4.87 -5.82
N ARG A 71 0.63 5.70 -5.73
CA ARG A 71 0.50 6.92 -6.52
C ARG A 71 1.62 7.92 -6.24
N THR A 72 1.95 8.16 -4.96
CA THR A 72 3.06 9.04 -4.58
C THR A 72 4.38 8.49 -5.10
N TRP A 73 4.59 7.17 -5.00
CA TRP A 73 5.81 6.52 -5.48
C TRP A 73 5.96 6.62 -7.00
N LEU A 74 4.88 6.35 -7.75
CA LEU A 74 4.86 6.50 -9.22
C LEU A 74 5.19 7.93 -9.64
N LYS A 75 4.62 8.94 -8.98
CA LYS A 75 4.97 10.35 -9.24
C LYS A 75 6.44 10.63 -8.98
N SER A 76 7.02 10.04 -7.93
CA SER A 76 8.45 10.17 -7.63
C SER A 76 9.36 9.49 -8.65
N GLN A 77 8.88 8.48 -9.39
CA GLN A 77 9.65 7.86 -10.49
C GLN A 77 9.59 8.69 -11.78
N VAL A 78 8.48 9.41 -12.02
CA VAL A 78 8.30 10.24 -13.23
C VAL A 78 9.01 11.60 -13.13
N LEU A 79 9.19 12.12 -11.90
CA LEU A 79 9.89 13.38 -11.62
C LEU A 79 11.42 13.21 -11.46
N LYS A 80 11.99 12.09 -11.90
CA LYS A 80 13.41 11.78 -11.80
C LYS A 80 14.11 11.86 -13.15
#